data_AF-A0A819IJ40-F1
#
_entry.id   AF-A0A819IJ40-F1
#
_cell.length_a   1.000
_cell.length_b   1.000
_cell.length_c   1.000
_cell.angle_alpha   90.00
_cell.angle_beta   90.00
_cell.angle_gamma   90.00
#
_symmetry.space_group_name_H-M   'P 1'
#
loop_
_entity.id
_entity.type
_entity.pdbx_description
1 polymer ?
#
loop_
_entity_poly.entity_id
_entity_poly.type
_entity_poly.pdbx_seq_one_letter_code
_entity_poly.pdbx_strand_id
1 'polypeptide(L)'
;MDVLDTMGTTVESIDNQLMKTVKRDTLESIYDMKRDMLYLRSIISPLKEIIIKLQKEEETEIMQASTNIYLKDLFDHVVQVNDSIDTYREML
;
A
#
# COMPACT_ATOMS: atom_id res chain seq x y z
N MET A 1 3.20 -14.23 4.71
CA MET A 1 4.13 -13.50 3.82
C MET A 1 3.35 -12.31 3.34
N ASP A 2 3.54 -11.17 3.99
CA ASP A 2 2.84 -9.93 3.67
C ASP A 2 3.41 -9.38 2.34
N VAL A 3 2.54 -8.88 1.47
CA VAL A 3 2.94 -8.30 0.18
C VAL A 3 3.82 -7.06 0.42
N LEU A 4 3.50 -6.26 1.44
CA LEU A 4 4.27 -5.06 1.78
C LEU A 4 5.68 -5.39 2.27
N ASP A 5 5.84 -6.42 3.11
CA ASP A 5 7.17 -6.84 3.60
C ASP A 5 8.09 -7.25 2.45
N THR A 6 7.53 -7.97 1.47
CA THR A 6 8.26 -8.41 0.26
C THR A 6 8.67 -7.20 -0.58
N MET A 7 7.78 -6.21 -0.72
CA MET A 7 8.06 -4.96 -1.40
C MET A 7 9.17 -4.17 -0.69
N GLY A 8 9.10 -4.00 0.63
CA GLY A 8 10.12 -3.31 1.42
C GLY A 8 11.49 -3.95 1.27
N THR A 9 11.57 -5.29 1.37
CA THR A 9 12.82 -6.03 1.17
C THR A 9 13.41 -5.80 -0.24
N THR A 10 12.54 -5.72 -1.25
CA THR A 10 12.96 -5.48 -2.64
C THR A 10 13.48 -4.05 -2.81
N VAL A 11 12.81 -3.05 -2.23
CA VAL A 11 13.27 -1.65 -2.22
C VAL A 11 14.64 -1.53 -1.57
N GLU A 12 14.84 -2.11 -0.39
CA GLU A 12 16.13 -2.09 0.30
C GLU A 12 17.23 -2.74 -0.54
N SER A 13 16.93 -3.85 -1.22
CA SER A 13 17.89 -4.50 -2.12
C SER A 13 18.28 -3.60 -3.30
N ILE A 14 17.32 -2.91 -3.90
CA ILE A 14 17.55 -1.98 -5.02
C ILE A 14 18.39 -0.78 -4.54
N ASP A 15 18.06 -0.18 -3.40
CA ASP A 15 18.81 0.94 -2.83
C ASP A 15 20.27 0.56 -2.55
N ASN A 16 20.50 -0.63 -1.97
CA ASN A 16 21.84 -1.15 -1.77
C ASN A 16 22.63 -1.34 -3.08
N GLN A 17 21.97 -1.65 -4.19
CA GLN A 17 22.62 -1.74 -5.50
C GLN A 17 22.96 -0.35 -6.06
N LEU A 18 22.06 0.62 -5.90
CA LEU A 18 22.27 2.01 -6.29
C LEU A 18 23.51 2.62 -5.62
N MET A 19 23.70 2.33 -4.32
CA MET A 19 24.86 2.81 -3.55
C MET A 19 26.19 2.16 -3.97
N LYS A 20 26.17 0.99 -4.62
CA LYS A 20 27.39 0.25 -5.01
C LYS A 20 27.77 0.50 -6.46
N THR A 21 26.92 0.10 -7.40
CA THR A 21 27.18 0.24 -8.84
C THR A 21 25.86 0.11 -9.60
N VAL A 22 25.45 1.19 -10.26
CA VAL A 22 24.25 1.21 -11.09
C VAL A 22 24.52 0.46 -12.40
N LYS A 23 23.72 -0.58 -12.67
CA LYS A 23 23.71 -1.31 -13.95
C LYS A 23 22.34 -1.21 -14.60
N ARG A 24 22.24 -1.63 -15.86
CA ARG A 24 20.97 -1.68 -16.59
C ARG A 24 19.90 -2.46 -15.82
N ASP A 25 20.27 -3.62 -15.28
CA ASP A 25 19.36 -4.48 -14.51
C ASP A 25 18.79 -3.77 -13.26
N THR A 26 19.58 -2.88 -12.64
CA THR A 26 19.12 -2.06 -11.51
C THR A 26 18.05 -1.06 -11.96
N LEU A 27 18.23 -0.42 -13.12
CA LEU A 27 17.24 0.50 -13.69
C LEU A 27 15.94 -0.22 -14.08
N GLU A 28 16.04 -1.42 -14.64
CA GLU A 28 14.88 -2.26 -14.95
C GLU A 28 14.14 -2.66 -13.66
N SER A 29 14.86 -3.05 -12.61
CA SER A 29 14.29 -3.37 -11.30
C SER A 29 13.56 -2.17 -10.67
N ILE A 30 14.13 -0.96 -10.76
CA ILE A 30 13.48 0.27 -10.29
C ILE A 30 12.19 0.53 -11.06
N TYR A 31 12.22 0.37 -12.39
CA TYR A 31 11.05 0.60 -13.24
C TYR A 31 9.91 -0.37 -12.90
N ASP A 32 10.21 -1.66 -12.79
CA ASP A 32 9.21 -2.66 -12.42
C ASP A 32 8.65 -2.39 -11.03
N MET A 33 9.50 -2.07 -10.05
CA MET A 33 9.06 -1.77 -8.68
C MET A 33 8.18 -0.51 -8.61
N LYS A 34 8.50 0.54 -9.39
CA LYS A 34 7.65 1.74 -9.52
C LYS A 34 6.30 1.40 -10.17
N ARG A 35 6.27 0.52 -11.17
CA ARG A 35 5.01 0.07 -11.80
C ARG A 35 4.14 -0.71 -10.82
N ASP A 36 4.73 -1.62 -10.05
CA ASP A 36 4.00 -2.45 -9.09
C ASP A 36 3.43 -1.61 -7.93
N MET A 37 4.20 -0.63 -7.43
CA MET A 37 3.69 0.35 -6.46
C MET A 37 2.53 1.20 -7.01
N LEU A 38 2.61 1.66 -8.26
CA LEU A 38 1.51 2.39 -8.90
C LEU A 38 0.26 1.54 -9.04
N TYR A 39 0.43 0.28 -9.44
CA TYR A 39 -0.67 -0.68 -9.54
C TYR A 39 -1.35 -0.89 -8.18
N LEU A 40 -0.57 -1.15 -7.13
CA LEU A 40 -1.12 -1.33 -5.79
C LEU A 40 -1.86 -0.08 -5.30
N ARG A 41 -1.27 1.11 -5.48
CA ARG A 41 -1.90 2.39 -5.14
C ARG A 41 -3.25 2.59 -5.85
N SER A 42 -3.34 2.21 -7.12
CA SER A 42 -4.59 2.34 -7.90
C SER A 42 -5.74 1.49 -7.35
N ILE A 43 -5.44 0.40 -6.64
CA ILE A 43 -6.41 -0.50 -6.03
C ILE A 43 -6.72 -0.07 -4.59
N ILE A 44 -5.70 0.29 -3.82
CA ILE A 44 -5.85 0.61 -2.39
C ILE A 44 -6.48 1.99 -2.16
N SER A 45 -6.15 2.97 -2.99
CA SER A 45 -6.66 4.34 -2.81
C SER A 45 -8.20 4.42 -2.85
N PRO A 46 -8.92 3.74 -3.78
CA PRO A 46 -10.39 3.69 -3.78
C PRO A 46 -11.00 3.01 -2.54
N LEU A 47 -10.31 2.05 -1.90
CA LEU A 47 -10.85 1.35 -0.74
C LEU A 47 -11.12 2.30 0.42
N LYS A 48 -10.27 3.32 0.60
CA LYS A 48 -10.47 4.36 1.61
C LYS A 48 -11.84 5.04 1.47
N GLU A 49 -12.21 5.40 0.24
CA GLU A 49 -13.50 6.05 -0.03
C GLU A 49 -14.68 5.10 0.19
N ILE A 50 -14.52 3.83 -0.19
CA ILE A 50 -15.54 2.79 0.02
C ILE A 50 -15.78 2.59 1.53
N ILE A 51 -14.71 2.46 2.32
CA ILE A 51 -14.81 2.27 3.77
C ILE A 51 -15.45 3.50 4.44
N ILE A 52 -15.08 4.72 4.03
CA ILE A 52 -15.73 5.95 4.55
C ILE A 52 -17.22 5.97 4.23
N LYS A 53 -17.62 5.52 3.04
CA LYS A 53 -19.04 5.44 2.67
C LYS A 53 -19.76 4.45 3.58
N LEU A 54 -19.19 3.26 3.77
CA LEU A 54 -19.75 2.24 4.66
C LEU A 54 -19.87 2.76 6.10
N GLN A 55 -18.87 3.45 6.64
CA GLN A 55 -18.94 4.02 8.00
C GLN A 55 -20.04 5.08 8.19
N LYS A 56 -20.56 5.66 7.10
CA LYS A 56 -21.59 6.71 7.12
C LYS A 56 -22.99 6.19 6.82
N GLU A 57 -23.15 4.93 6.41
CA GLU A 57 -24.47 4.38 6.15
C GLU A 57 -25.26 4.25 7.47
N GLU A 58 -26.57 4.45 7.39
CA GLU A 58 -27.47 4.23 8.52
C GLU A 58 -27.44 2.76 8.94
N GLU A 59 -27.78 2.46 10.19
CA GLU A 59 -27.76 1.09 10.68
C GLU A 59 -28.69 0.20 9.82
N THR A 60 -28.13 -0.90 9.32
CA THR A 60 -28.87 -1.94 8.61
C THR A 60 -28.72 -3.27 9.33
N GLU A 61 -29.50 -4.28 8.91
CA GLU A 61 -29.38 -5.65 9.47
C GLU A 61 -27.96 -6.23 9.32
N ILE A 62 -27.21 -5.77 8.31
CA ILE A 62 -25.83 -6.19 8.03
C ILE A 62 -24.80 -5.19 8.61
N MET A 63 -25.15 -3.91 8.71
CA MET A 63 -24.26 -2.84 9.19
C MET A 63 -24.74 -2.27 10.53
N GLN A 64 -24.43 -3.01 11.58
CA GLN A 64 -24.67 -2.60 12.98
C GLN A 64 -23.54 -1.71 13.51
N ALA A 65 -23.77 -0.92 14.57
CA ALA A 65 -22.71 -0.14 15.22
C ALA A 65 -21.47 -0.96 15.64
N SER A 66 -21.62 -2.24 15.99
CA SER A 66 -20.50 -3.15 16.27
C SER A 66 -19.60 -3.38 15.06
N THR A 67 -20.15 -3.33 13.85
CA THR A 67 -19.44 -3.48 12.57
C THR A 67 -18.52 -2.29 12.30
N ASN A 68 -18.88 -1.09 12.77
CA ASN A 68 -18.07 0.12 12.60
C ASN A 68 -16.69 0.03 13.26
N ILE A 69 -16.51 -0.80 14.29
CA ILE A 69 -15.21 -1.03 14.94
C ILE A 69 -14.26 -1.71 13.95
N TYR A 70 -14.73 -2.75 13.25
CA TYR A 70 -13.95 -3.46 12.23
C TYR A 70 -13.69 -2.59 10.99
N LEU A 71 -14.67 -1.76 10.59
CA LEU A 71 -14.46 -0.82 9.49
C LEU A 71 -13.43 0.27 9.83
N LYS A 72 -13.31 0.66 11.11
CA LYS A 72 -12.26 1.58 11.55
C LYS A 72 -10.88 0.92 11.48
N ASP A 73 -10.75 -0.30 11.98
CA ASP A 73 -9.51 -1.06 11.92
C ASP A 73 -9.05 -1.28 10.46
N LEU A 74 -9.98 -1.66 9.58
CA LEU A 74 -9.72 -1.77 8.14
C LEU A 74 -9.31 -0.44 7.50
N PHE A 75 -9.92 0.68 7.92
CA PHE A 75 -9.54 2.00 7.46
C PHE A 75 -8.10 2.33 7.86
N ASP A 76 -7.73 2.09 9.12
CA ASP A 76 -6.39 2.34 9.64
C ASP A 76 -5.34 1.49 8.89
N HIS A 77 -5.65 0.23 8.59
CA HIS A 77 -4.80 -0.61 7.75
C HIS A 77 -4.64 -0.09 6.32
N VAL A 78 -5.72 0.37 5.67
CA VAL A 78 -5.64 0.98 4.33
C VAL A 78 -4.78 2.24 4.34
N VAL A 79 -4.83 3.04 5.40
CA VAL A 79 -3.94 4.21 5.57
C VAL A 79 -2.50 3.76 5.69
N GLN A 80 -2.21 2.80 6.58
CA GLN A 80 -0.86 2.26 6.78
C GLN A 80 -0.25 1.69 5.48
N VAL A 81 -1.04 1.00 4.67
CA VAL A 81 -0.61 0.47 3.36
C VAL A 81 -0.24 1.60 2.40
N ASN A 82 -1.08 2.65 2.30
CA ASN A 82 -0.77 3.80 1.44
C ASN A 82 0.51 4.51 1.87
N ASP A 83 0.68 4.75 3.16
CA ASP A 83 1.86 5.42 3.72
C ASP A 83 3.13 4.59 3.47
N SER A 84 3.03 3.26 3.55
CA SER A 84 4.13 2.35 3.23
C SER A 84 4.51 2.42 1.74
N ILE A 85 3.53 2.44 0.84
CA ILE A 85 3.77 2.60 -0.60
C ILE A 85 4.45 3.93 -0.90
N ASP A 86 3.99 5.02 -0.28
CA ASP A 86 4.59 6.34 -0.48
C ASP A 86 6.04 6.37 0.05
N THR A 87 6.31 5.76 1.22
CA THR A 87 7.65 5.61 1.79
C THR A 87 8.59 4.84 0.84
N TYR A 88 8.16 3.69 0.34
CA TYR A 88 8.96 2.88 -0.59
C TYR A 88 9.25 3.61 -1.90
N ARG A 89 8.33 4.48 -2.35
CA ARG A 89 8.53 5.29 -3.54
C ARG A 89 9.51 6.44 -3.29
N GLU A 90 9.56 7.00 -2.08
CA GLU A 90 10.54 8.03 -1.71
C GLU A 90 11.96 7.47 -1.56
N MET A 91 12.08 6.20 -1.16
CA MET A 91 13.37 5.50 -1.08
C MET A 91 14.00 5.17 -2.44
N LEU A 92 13.22 5.17 -3.54
CA LEU A 92 13.66 4.80 -4.90
C LEU A 92 13.78 5.97 -5.87
#